data_AF-A0A2T1ED17-F1
#
_entry.id   AF-A0A2T1ED17-F1
#
_cell.length_a   1.000
_cell.length_b   1.000
_cell.length_c   1.000
_cell.angle_alpha   90.00
_cell.angle_beta   90.00
_cell.angle_gamma   90.00
#
_symmetry.space_group_name_H-M   'P 1'
#
loop_
_entity.id
_entity.type
_entity.pdbx_description
1 polymer ?
#
loop_
_entity_poly.entity_id
_entity_poly.type
_entity_poly.pdbx_seq_one_letter_code
_entity_poly.pdbx_strand_id
1 'polypeptide(L)'
;MILVTVGTEQYPFNRLMNWLDLLIRDGVISKDERLIIQYGSSTKIPFRSEAFERLPEPEFKSLLEQARVVISHCGEGSVILLESLNKPYLLVPRARRFGEHVDDHQLEMAEFLKKQGIPIAECPGDIARFLSEPRSSGIKLNHSEDELCQVLANDYDFNQHTKAMLICSSGGHFKYAQGLRPLLDKFQKVCWVTFMTGTTKAQLSNSGESIHWAYSPTNRNLLNLIRNLALAVRVLKQEQPDIVISTGAGVAVPFLLLAKFIYRKETIFIESKTRVSDLSLSAKLLYYASGFSKLIVRNQAIESLYPKTKYIGIASADKIIDIRKVFTSRADRENTTLTKVNGIAIIKAPDYLGLDEIDRFNYTFQSVSELYPKKIVIDLSSTTSIDIVGIEALKKSLAISKAAKIKLALWSVNQTVQSALSKSNLKKSFAIETESLATTIVRNKVNSHGRFQLARAR
;
A
#
# COMPACT_ATOMS: atom_id res chain seq x y z
N MET A 1 -20.20 0.79 -8.61
CA MET A 1 -18.94 1.31 -9.17
C MET A 1 -17.80 0.92 -8.25
N ILE A 2 -16.72 0.35 -8.81
CA ILE A 2 -15.47 0.07 -8.11
C ILE A 2 -14.47 1.17 -8.50
N LEU A 3 -13.81 1.76 -7.49
CA LEU A 3 -12.70 2.69 -7.71
C LEU A 3 -11.37 1.99 -7.38
N VAL A 4 -10.40 2.09 -8.27
CA VAL A 4 -9.05 1.58 -8.09
C VAL A 4 -8.06 2.74 -8.07
N THR A 5 -7.16 2.80 -7.08
CA THR A 5 -6.10 3.83 -7.02
C THR A 5 -4.75 3.26 -6.62
N VAL A 6 -3.71 3.53 -7.42
CA VAL A 6 -2.34 3.04 -7.17
C VAL A 6 -1.36 4.10 -6.71
N GLY A 7 -1.88 5.27 -6.32
CA GLY A 7 -1.09 6.40 -5.85
C GLY A 7 -0.34 7.10 -6.97
N THR A 8 0.68 7.88 -6.58
CA THR A 8 1.54 8.66 -7.48
C THR A 8 2.96 8.12 -7.58
N GLU A 9 3.16 6.89 -7.13
CA GLU A 9 4.47 6.23 -7.11
C GLU A 9 5.05 6.11 -8.54
N GLN A 10 6.36 6.28 -8.69
CA GLN A 10 7.04 6.24 -10.00
C GLN A 10 7.13 4.81 -10.58
N TYR A 11 6.97 3.80 -9.73
CA TYR A 11 7.03 2.40 -10.11
C TYR A 11 5.67 1.90 -10.65
N PRO A 12 5.64 1.19 -11.79
CA PRO A 12 4.39 0.66 -12.34
C PRO A 12 3.77 -0.38 -11.40
N PHE A 13 2.44 -0.45 -11.35
CA PHE A 13 1.71 -1.48 -10.59
C PHE A 13 0.96 -2.45 -11.54
N ASN A 14 1.69 -2.96 -12.53
CA ASN A 14 1.10 -3.76 -13.60
C ASN A 14 0.48 -5.09 -13.11
N ARG A 15 0.94 -5.64 -11.98
CA ARG A 15 0.36 -6.86 -11.41
C ARG A 15 -1.10 -6.67 -11.03
N LEU A 16 -1.43 -5.59 -10.32
CA LEU A 16 -2.82 -5.28 -9.97
C LEU A 16 -3.67 -5.07 -11.24
N MET A 17 -3.12 -4.41 -12.26
CA MET A 17 -3.80 -4.22 -13.54
C MET A 17 -4.10 -5.55 -14.24
N ASN A 18 -3.13 -6.48 -14.26
CA ASN A 18 -3.35 -7.81 -14.82
C ASN A 18 -4.39 -8.59 -14.00
N TRP A 19 -4.37 -8.49 -12.67
CA TRP A 19 -5.37 -9.15 -11.81
C TRP A 19 -6.79 -8.65 -12.09
N LEU A 20 -6.98 -7.33 -12.23
CA LEU A 20 -8.27 -6.76 -12.59
C LEU A 20 -8.72 -7.20 -13.99
N ASP A 21 -7.82 -7.27 -14.96
CA ASP A 21 -8.13 -7.79 -16.31
C ASP A 21 -8.63 -9.23 -16.27
N LEU A 22 -7.98 -10.10 -15.47
CA LEU A 22 -8.42 -11.49 -15.26
C LEU A 22 -9.83 -11.57 -14.69
N LEU A 23 -10.12 -10.78 -13.65
CA LEU A 23 -11.42 -10.77 -12.99
C LEU A 23 -12.55 -10.29 -13.91
N ILE A 24 -12.26 -9.36 -14.83
CA ILE A 24 -13.23 -8.88 -15.83
C ILE A 24 -13.52 -9.98 -16.87
N ARG A 25 -12.49 -10.64 -17.39
CA ARG A 25 -12.65 -11.71 -18.41
C ARG A 25 -13.48 -12.86 -17.92
N ASP A 26 -13.20 -13.27 -16.68
CA ASP A 26 -13.88 -14.39 -16.05
C ASP A 26 -15.24 -13.99 -15.49
N GLY A 27 -15.67 -12.74 -15.64
CA GLY A 27 -16.98 -12.29 -15.18
C GLY A 27 -17.12 -12.33 -13.66
N VAL A 28 -16.00 -12.31 -12.93
CA VAL A 28 -15.99 -12.03 -11.49
C VAL A 28 -16.38 -10.58 -11.26
N ILE A 29 -15.80 -9.66 -12.04
CA ILE A 29 -16.30 -8.28 -12.18
C ILE A 29 -17.30 -8.29 -13.34
N SER A 30 -18.56 -7.91 -13.05
CA SER A 30 -19.61 -7.88 -14.07
C SER A 30 -19.28 -6.90 -15.19
N LYS A 31 -19.73 -7.20 -16.42
CA LYS A 31 -19.58 -6.29 -17.58
C LYS A 31 -20.32 -4.97 -17.40
N ASP A 32 -21.37 -4.97 -16.57
CA ASP A 32 -22.17 -3.77 -16.26
C ASP A 32 -21.62 -3.02 -15.04
N GLU A 33 -20.64 -3.59 -14.34
CA GLU A 33 -20.00 -2.93 -13.22
C GLU A 33 -18.97 -1.90 -13.71
N ARG A 34 -19.30 -0.62 -13.50
CA ARG A 34 -18.40 0.49 -13.79
C ARG A 34 -17.12 0.40 -12.94
N LEU A 35 -15.99 0.22 -13.60
CA LEU A 35 -14.65 0.16 -13.02
C LEU A 35 -13.84 1.41 -13.41
N ILE A 36 -13.48 2.22 -12.43
CA ILE A 36 -12.67 3.44 -12.63
C ILE A 36 -11.30 3.25 -12.00
N ILE A 37 -10.23 3.59 -12.73
CA ILE A 37 -8.86 3.31 -12.32
C ILE A 37 -8.01 4.57 -12.43
N GLN A 38 -7.44 5.02 -11.31
CA GLN A 38 -6.27 5.88 -11.30
C GLN A 38 -5.01 5.01 -11.39
N TYR A 39 -4.37 4.97 -12.56
CA TYR A 39 -3.30 4.00 -12.84
C TYR A 39 -1.88 4.49 -12.58
N GLY A 40 -1.67 5.79 -12.33
CA GLY A 40 -0.37 6.37 -11.99
C GLY A 40 0.71 6.02 -13.02
N SER A 41 1.80 5.39 -12.57
CA SER A 41 2.93 5.00 -13.43
C SER A 41 2.77 3.64 -14.10
N SER A 42 1.63 2.96 -13.93
CA SER A 42 1.38 1.66 -14.57
C SER A 42 1.38 1.80 -16.09
N THR A 43 1.84 0.76 -16.78
CA THR A 43 1.94 0.74 -18.25
C THR A 43 0.88 -0.14 -18.91
N LYS A 44 0.01 -0.74 -18.09
CA LYS A 44 -1.10 -1.60 -18.51
C LYS A 44 -2.40 -1.12 -17.87
N ILE A 45 -3.50 -1.20 -18.60
CA ILE A 45 -4.85 -0.87 -18.11
C ILE A 45 -5.80 -2.01 -18.46
N PRO A 46 -6.61 -2.53 -17.52
CA PRO A 46 -7.61 -3.57 -17.79
C PRO A 46 -8.55 -3.23 -18.94
N PHE A 47 -8.94 -4.24 -19.71
CA PHE A 47 -9.92 -4.07 -20.78
C PHE A 47 -11.29 -3.65 -20.19
N ARG A 48 -11.96 -2.67 -20.82
CA ARG A 48 -13.26 -2.09 -20.39
C ARG A 48 -13.27 -1.32 -19.06
N SER A 49 -12.13 -0.76 -18.63
CA SER A 49 -12.11 0.20 -17.52
C SER A 49 -12.11 1.66 -18.01
N GLU A 50 -12.66 2.57 -17.21
CA GLU A 50 -12.37 4.01 -17.33
C GLU A 50 -11.08 4.32 -16.59
N ALA A 51 -10.06 4.84 -17.27
CA ALA A 51 -8.74 4.96 -16.70
C ALA A 51 -8.19 6.39 -16.82
N PHE A 52 -7.56 6.85 -15.74
CA PHE A 52 -6.96 8.18 -15.61
C PHE A 52 -5.54 8.03 -15.04
N GLU A 53 -4.56 8.72 -15.63
CA GLU A 53 -3.19 8.67 -15.11
C GLU A 53 -3.16 9.23 -13.69
N ARG A 54 -3.78 10.39 -13.53
CA ARG A 54 -3.96 11.12 -12.28
C ARG A 54 -5.37 11.67 -12.25
N LEU A 55 -5.95 11.72 -11.06
CA LEU A 55 -7.24 12.36 -10.82
C LEU A 55 -6.99 13.63 -10.00
N PRO A 56 -7.57 14.78 -10.41
CA PRO A 56 -7.62 15.95 -9.56
C PRO A 56 -8.31 15.65 -8.22
N GLU A 57 -7.90 16.31 -7.15
CA GLU A 57 -8.42 16.07 -5.80
C GLU A 57 -9.96 16.16 -5.68
N PRO A 58 -10.65 17.16 -6.29
CA PRO A 58 -12.11 17.24 -6.22
C PRO A 58 -12.82 16.05 -6.90
N GLU A 59 -12.32 15.65 -8.07
CA GLU A 59 -12.86 14.51 -8.81
C GLU A 59 -12.59 13.20 -8.07
N PHE A 60 -11.37 13.03 -7.54
CA PHE A 60 -11.00 11.86 -6.76
C PHE A 60 -11.90 11.69 -5.53
N LYS A 61 -12.18 12.78 -4.81
CA LYS A 61 -13.09 12.78 -3.66
C LYS A 61 -14.52 12.40 -4.07
N SER A 62 -15.03 12.99 -5.14
CA SER A 62 -16.36 12.65 -5.68
C SER A 62 -16.47 11.17 -6.06
N LEU A 63 -15.43 10.61 -6.68
CA LEU A 63 -15.37 9.19 -7.03
C LEU A 63 -15.28 8.28 -5.81
N LEU A 64 -14.52 8.67 -4.77
CA LEU A 64 -14.47 7.94 -3.50
C LEU A 64 -15.84 7.88 -2.84
N GLU A 65 -16.60 8.99 -2.84
CA GLU A 65 -17.94 9.07 -2.29
C GLU A 65 -18.95 8.20 -3.08
N GLN A 66 -18.82 8.11 -4.39
CA GLN A 66 -19.68 7.28 -5.25
C GLN A 66 -19.30 5.80 -5.25
N ALA A 67 -18.07 5.45 -4.87
CA ALA A 67 -17.60 4.07 -4.91
C ALA A 67 -18.31 3.20 -3.87
N ARG A 68 -18.73 2.00 -4.30
CA ARG A 68 -19.21 0.95 -3.37
C ARG A 68 -18.04 0.21 -2.71
N VAL A 69 -16.93 0.12 -3.44
CA VAL A 69 -15.69 -0.54 -3.06
C VAL A 69 -14.52 0.28 -3.58
N VAL A 70 -13.51 0.46 -2.75
CA VAL A 70 -12.23 1.06 -3.15
C VAL A 70 -11.11 0.03 -3.06
N ILE A 71 -10.39 -0.20 -4.15
CA ILE A 71 -9.18 -1.03 -4.17
C ILE A 71 -7.99 -0.08 -4.25
N SER A 72 -7.07 -0.15 -3.30
CA SER A 72 -5.90 0.71 -3.29
C SER A 72 -4.61 -0.06 -3.09
N HIS A 73 -3.50 0.49 -3.58
CA HIS A 73 -2.18 0.11 -3.08
C HIS A 73 -2.07 0.29 -1.55
N CYS A 74 -1.22 -0.52 -0.90
CA CYS A 74 -0.98 -0.46 0.55
C CYS A 74 0.04 0.63 0.96
N GLY A 75 -0.14 1.85 0.43
CA GLY A 75 0.65 3.02 0.83
C GLY A 75 0.06 3.75 2.03
N GLU A 76 0.90 4.35 2.88
CA GLU A 76 0.48 5.04 4.11
C GLU A 76 -0.69 6.02 3.91
N GLY A 77 -0.57 6.93 2.94
CA GLY A 77 -1.61 7.92 2.67
C GLY A 77 -2.94 7.31 2.26
N SER A 78 -2.90 6.17 1.55
CA SER A 78 -4.10 5.41 1.18
C SER A 78 -4.72 4.71 2.37
N VAL A 79 -3.92 4.06 3.23
CA VAL A 79 -4.44 3.39 4.43
C VAL A 79 -5.14 4.40 5.33
N ILE A 80 -4.49 5.53 5.61
CA ILE A 80 -5.06 6.61 6.44
C ILE A 80 -6.35 7.17 5.82
N LEU A 81 -6.35 7.41 4.50
CA LEU A 81 -7.52 7.92 3.80
C LEU A 81 -8.68 6.92 3.86
N LEU A 82 -8.44 5.66 3.53
CA LEU A 82 -9.48 4.65 3.44
C LEU A 82 -10.08 4.31 4.80
N GLU A 83 -9.27 4.29 5.87
CA GLU A 83 -9.77 4.11 7.24
C GLU A 83 -10.60 5.30 7.74
N SER A 84 -10.30 6.51 7.27
CA SER A 84 -11.16 7.67 7.56
C SER A 84 -12.52 7.60 6.82
N LEU A 85 -12.65 6.72 5.82
CA LEU A 85 -13.89 6.51 5.08
C LEU A 85 -14.65 5.33 5.67
N ASN A 86 -15.94 5.54 5.97
CA ASN A 86 -16.82 4.43 6.37
C ASN A 86 -17.30 3.63 5.14
N LYS A 87 -16.37 3.06 4.37
CA LYS A 87 -16.65 2.35 3.11
C LYS A 87 -15.85 1.04 3.00
N PRO A 88 -16.40 0.01 2.34
CA PRO A 88 -15.63 -1.19 2.03
C PRO A 88 -14.41 -0.86 1.16
N TYR A 89 -13.24 -1.33 1.59
CA TYR A 89 -12.02 -1.14 0.84
C TYR A 89 -11.10 -2.37 0.95
N LEU A 90 -10.21 -2.51 -0.03
CA LEU A 90 -9.24 -3.59 -0.12
C LEU A 90 -7.87 -3.03 -0.44
N LEU A 91 -6.86 -3.41 0.33
CA LEU A 91 -5.47 -3.02 0.07
C LEU A 91 -4.73 -4.11 -0.68
N VAL A 92 -3.90 -3.69 -1.63
CA VAL A 92 -3.03 -4.56 -2.41
C VAL A 92 -1.58 -4.06 -2.23
N PRO A 93 -0.74 -4.76 -1.47
CA PRO A 93 0.64 -4.32 -1.25
C PRO A 93 1.46 -4.45 -2.53
N ARG A 94 2.32 -3.47 -2.79
CA ARG A 94 3.39 -3.56 -3.81
C ARG A 94 4.50 -4.46 -3.29
N ALA A 95 5.14 -5.19 -4.20
CA ALA A 95 6.29 -6.03 -3.85
C ALA A 95 7.51 -5.70 -4.71
N ARG A 96 8.69 -5.69 -4.06
CA ARG A 96 9.99 -5.45 -4.71
C ARG A 96 10.28 -6.47 -5.80
N ARG A 97 9.92 -7.75 -5.58
CA ARG A 97 10.14 -8.84 -6.55
C ARG A 97 9.47 -8.61 -7.91
N PHE A 98 8.44 -7.77 -7.98
CA PHE A 98 7.75 -7.40 -9.22
C PHE A 98 8.19 -6.03 -9.77
N GLY A 99 9.20 -5.40 -9.17
CA GLY A 99 9.66 -4.06 -9.55
C GLY A 99 8.67 -2.94 -9.23
N GLU A 100 7.73 -3.20 -8.30
CA GLU A 100 6.64 -2.26 -7.97
C GLU A 100 7.03 -1.25 -6.88
N HIS A 101 8.14 -1.51 -6.18
CA HIS A 101 8.72 -0.66 -5.15
C HIS A 101 10.21 -1.01 -4.94
N VAL A 102 10.96 -0.17 -4.21
CA VAL A 102 12.39 -0.38 -3.91
C VAL A 102 12.64 -1.42 -2.81
N ASP A 103 11.66 -1.65 -1.96
CA ASP A 103 11.69 -2.46 -0.75
C ASP A 103 10.30 -3.08 -0.51
N ASP A 104 10.20 -4.03 0.43
CA ASP A 104 8.99 -4.81 0.71
C ASP A 104 8.17 -4.24 1.88
N HIS A 105 8.37 -2.97 2.25
CA HIS A 105 7.69 -2.37 3.41
C HIS A 105 6.16 -2.36 3.29
N GLN A 106 5.61 -2.33 2.08
CA GLN A 106 4.16 -2.45 1.89
C GLN A 106 3.66 -3.85 2.20
N LEU A 107 4.46 -4.90 1.96
CA LEU A 107 4.11 -6.27 2.35
C LEU A 107 4.13 -6.42 3.87
N GLU A 108 5.16 -5.89 4.53
CA GLU A 108 5.27 -5.90 6.01
C GLU A 108 4.10 -5.17 6.66
N MET A 109 3.75 -4.00 6.11
CA MET A 109 2.57 -3.24 6.51
C MET A 109 1.30 -4.06 6.29
N ALA A 110 1.13 -4.66 5.12
CA ALA A 110 -0.05 -5.45 4.82
C ALA A 110 -0.19 -6.64 5.79
N GLU A 111 0.90 -7.30 6.17
CA GLU A 111 0.86 -8.37 7.17
C GLU A 111 0.39 -7.85 8.54
N PHE A 112 0.89 -6.69 8.96
CA PHE A 112 0.46 -6.03 10.19
C PHE A 112 -1.03 -5.67 10.17
N LEU A 113 -1.52 -5.04 9.09
CA LEU A 113 -2.92 -4.65 8.93
C LEU A 113 -3.85 -5.86 8.84
N LYS A 114 -3.43 -6.91 8.13
CA LYS A 114 -4.15 -8.18 8.03
C LYS A 114 -4.39 -8.78 9.42
N LYS A 115 -3.38 -8.76 10.30
CA LYS A 115 -3.50 -9.19 11.71
C LYS A 115 -4.47 -8.34 12.53
N GLN A 116 -4.75 -7.11 12.11
CA GLN A 116 -5.76 -6.26 12.75
C GLN A 116 -7.18 -6.50 12.20
N GLY A 117 -7.34 -7.21 11.08
CA GLY A 117 -8.63 -7.45 10.43
C GLY A 117 -8.89 -6.56 9.22
N ILE A 118 -7.89 -5.81 8.75
CA ILE A 118 -8.00 -5.01 7.54
C ILE A 118 -7.91 -5.92 6.30
N PRO A 119 -8.84 -5.78 5.32
CA PRO A 119 -8.80 -6.58 4.11
C PRO A 119 -7.55 -6.31 3.25
N ILE A 120 -6.76 -7.36 3.05
CA ILE A 120 -5.57 -7.37 2.17
C ILE A 120 -5.76 -8.41 1.07
N ALA A 121 -5.40 -8.08 -0.17
CA ALA A 121 -5.29 -9.03 -1.26
C ALA A 121 -3.84 -9.30 -1.67
N GLU A 122 -3.46 -10.58 -1.61
CA GLU A 122 -2.14 -11.10 -1.98
C GLU A 122 -2.19 -11.87 -3.29
N CYS A 123 -3.39 -12.20 -3.76
CA CYS A 123 -3.67 -12.82 -5.05
C CYS A 123 -4.98 -12.29 -5.68
N PRO A 124 -5.22 -12.50 -6.99
CA PRO A 124 -6.49 -12.12 -7.63
C PRO A 124 -7.70 -12.84 -7.00
N GLY A 125 -7.53 -14.06 -6.49
CA GLY A 125 -8.56 -14.79 -5.76
C GLY A 125 -9.04 -14.08 -4.48
N ASP A 126 -8.17 -13.31 -3.82
CA ASP A 126 -8.55 -12.50 -2.65
C ASP A 126 -9.42 -11.32 -3.04
N ILE A 127 -9.13 -10.68 -4.18
CA ILE A 127 -9.99 -9.61 -4.73
C ILE A 127 -11.36 -10.18 -5.10
N ALA A 128 -11.39 -11.34 -5.77
CA ALA A 128 -12.65 -12.02 -6.09
C ALA A 128 -13.50 -12.28 -4.84
N ARG A 129 -12.87 -12.80 -3.78
CA ARG A 129 -13.52 -13.07 -2.50
C ARG A 129 -14.07 -11.79 -1.88
N PHE A 130 -13.25 -10.76 -1.79
CA PHE A 130 -13.65 -9.48 -1.21
C PHE A 130 -14.80 -8.83 -1.99
N LEU A 131 -14.79 -8.90 -3.33
CA LEU A 131 -15.85 -8.30 -4.16
C LEU A 131 -17.19 -9.03 -4.01
N SER A 132 -17.18 -10.33 -3.67
CA SER A 132 -18.39 -11.10 -3.41
C SER A 132 -19.07 -10.72 -2.09
N GLU A 133 -18.29 -10.39 -1.06
CA GLU A 133 -18.79 -9.91 0.23
C GLU A 133 -17.94 -8.74 0.74
N PRO A 134 -18.17 -7.52 0.24
CA PRO A 134 -17.39 -6.35 0.66
C PRO A 134 -17.67 -6.02 2.12
N ARG A 135 -16.60 -5.91 2.91
CA ARG A 135 -16.67 -5.56 4.33
C ARG A 135 -15.86 -4.29 4.59
N SER A 136 -16.36 -3.42 5.46
CA SER A 136 -15.53 -2.37 6.06
C SER A 136 -14.76 -2.98 7.23
N SER A 137 -13.52 -2.53 7.44
CA SER A 137 -12.66 -3.01 8.53
C SER A 137 -13.26 -2.69 9.92
N GLY A 138 -14.08 -1.64 10.05
CA GLY A 138 -14.68 -1.20 11.31
C GLY A 138 -13.66 -0.69 12.35
N ILE A 139 -12.37 -0.86 12.08
CA ILE A 139 -11.23 -0.48 12.92
C ILE A 139 -10.97 0.99 12.67
N LYS A 140 -11.44 1.86 13.55
CA LYS A 140 -10.97 3.25 13.52
C LYS A 140 -9.51 3.26 13.95
N LEU A 141 -8.58 3.38 12.99
CA LEU A 141 -7.23 3.82 13.30
C LEU A 141 -7.37 5.18 13.99
N ASN A 142 -7.09 5.24 15.29
CA ASN A 142 -7.25 6.49 16.02
C ASN A 142 -6.23 7.48 15.44
N HIS A 143 -6.74 8.52 14.77
CA HIS A 143 -5.89 9.56 14.18
C HIS A 143 -5.39 10.57 15.23
N SER A 144 -6.00 10.54 16.42
CA SER A 144 -5.53 11.31 17.56
C SER A 144 -4.12 10.85 17.93
N GLU A 145 -3.20 11.79 17.89
CA GLU A 145 -1.86 11.65 18.46
C GLU A 145 -1.83 12.16 19.90
N ASP A 146 -2.96 12.22 20.61
CA ASP A 146 -3.04 12.88 21.92
C ASP A 146 -2.02 12.30 22.90
N GLU A 147 -1.84 10.99 22.92
CA GLU A 147 -0.83 10.32 23.74
C GLU A 147 0.60 10.70 23.33
N LEU A 148 0.91 10.69 22.02
CA LEU A 148 2.21 11.12 21.51
C LEU A 148 2.47 12.59 21.84
N CYS A 149 1.48 13.46 21.61
CA CYS A 149 1.52 14.88 21.91
C CYS A 149 1.70 15.12 23.41
N GLN A 150 1.04 14.34 24.27
CA GLN A 150 1.14 14.46 25.71
C GLN A 150 2.52 14.02 26.21
N VAL A 151 3.02 12.86 25.76
CA VAL A 151 4.36 12.38 26.10
C VAL A 151 5.42 13.38 25.63
N LEU A 152 5.28 13.93 24.43
CA LEU A 152 6.18 14.97 23.94
C LEU A 152 6.07 16.26 24.74
N ALA A 153 4.85 16.71 25.06
CA ALA A 153 4.63 17.95 25.81
C ALA A 153 5.23 17.91 27.21
N ASN A 154 5.28 16.73 27.85
CA ASN A 154 5.89 16.57 29.18
C ASN A 154 7.40 16.81 29.18
N ASP A 155 8.05 16.74 28.03
CA ASP A 155 9.49 16.95 27.91
C ASP A 155 9.86 18.44 27.77
N TYR A 156 8.89 19.37 27.67
CA TYR A 156 9.12 20.78 27.34
C TYR A 156 8.48 21.79 28.29
N ASP A 157 9.25 22.80 28.67
CA ASP A 157 8.72 24.06 29.21
C ASP A 157 8.42 25.02 28.05
N PHE A 158 7.14 25.20 27.75
CA PHE A 158 6.66 26.07 26.66
C PHE A 158 6.84 27.57 26.95
N ASN A 159 7.23 27.95 28.17
CA ASN A 159 7.65 29.33 28.46
C ASN A 159 9.06 29.62 27.95
N GLN A 160 9.91 28.59 27.87
CA GLN A 160 11.29 28.68 27.36
C GLN A 160 11.36 28.28 25.88
N HIS A 161 10.56 27.30 25.47
CA HIS A 161 10.48 26.82 24.09
C HIS A 161 9.25 27.40 23.43
N THR A 162 9.42 28.53 22.75
CA THR A 162 8.31 29.30 22.21
C THR A 162 8.08 29.06 20.72
N LYS A 163 9.09 28.54 20.00
CA LYS A 163 9.04 28.38 18.54
C LYS A 163 9.27 26.93 18.10
N ALA A 164 8.32 26.39 17.35
CA ALA A 164 8.43 25.08 16.72
C ALA A 164 8.52 25.18 15.19
N MET A 165 9.34 24.32 14.60
CA MET A 165 9.38 24.08 13.16
C MET A 165 8.94 22.65 12.88
N LEU A 166 7.93 22.48 12.02
CA LEU A 166 7.43 21.19 11.60
C LEU A 166 7.75 20.91 10.14
N ILE A 167 8.33 19.74 9.87
CA ILE A 167 8.84 19.37 8.55
C ILE A 167 8.21 18.06 8.10
N CYS A 168 7.47 18.11 6.98
CA CYS A 168 6.80 16.95 6.42
C CYS A 168 6.72 17.02 4.89
N SER A 169 6.62 15.88 4.23
CA SER A 169 6.19 15.81 2.84
C SER A 169 4.68 16.07 2.74
N SER A 170 4.16 16.26 1.53
CA SER A 170 2.71 16.34 1.29
C SER A 170 2.02 14.98 1.47
N GLY A 171 0.68 14.96 1.50
CA GLY A 171 -0.11 13.72 1.56
C GLY A 171 -0.20 13.13 2.96
N GLY A 172 0.08 11.82 3.11
CA GLY A 172 -0.08 11.09 4.37
C GLY A 172 0.76 11.64 5.52
N HIS A 173 2.01 12.02 5.25
CA HIS A 173 2.89 12.63 6.27
C HIS A 173 2.41 14.01 6.70
N PHE A 174 1.79 14.78 5.80
CA PHE A 174 1.18 16.08 6.13
C PHE A 174 -0.06 15.90 7.00
N LYS A 175 -0.95 14.95 6.66
CA LYS A 175 -2.08 14.59 7.54
C LYS A 175 -1.60 14.10 8.91
N TYR A 176 -0.52 13.33 8.94
CA TYR A 176 0.07 12.89 10.20
C TYR A 176 0.61 14.08 11.01
N ALA A 177 1.31 15.00 10.36
CA ALA A 177 1.82 16.22 10.98
C ALA A 177 0.71 17.13 11.53
N GLN A 178 -0.45 17.19 10.84
CA GLN A 178 -1.64 17.87 11.35
C GLN A 178 -2.22 17.20 12.60
N GLY A 179 -2.06 15.89 12.76
CA GLY A 179 -2.42 15.18 13.99
C GLY A 179 -1.63 15.67 15.22
N LEU A 180 -0.49 16.34 15.02
CA LEU A 180 0.32 16.91 16.11
C LEU A 180 -0.15 18.29 16.59
N ARG A 181 -1.28 18.81 16.08
CA ARG A 181 -1.87 20.09 16.53
C ARG A 181 -1.98 20.24 18.06
N PRO A 182 -2.42 19.22 18.83
CA PRO A 182 -2.48 19.33 20.29
C PRO A 182 -1.13 19.67 20.96
N LEU A 183 -0.01 19.34 20.33
CA LEU A 183 1.34 19.73 20.75
C LEU A 183 1.74 21.10 20.16
N LEU A 184 1.52 21.30 18.85
CA LEU A 184 1.97 22.49 18.13
C LEU A 184 1.28 23.76 18.63
N ASP A 185 0.00 23.68 18.98
CA ASP A 185 -0.79 24.83 19.43
C ASP A 185 -0.37 25.33 20.83
N LYS A 186 0.51 24.58 21.53
CA LYS A 186 1.15 25.02 22.78
C LYS A 186 2.35 25.97 22.53
N PHE A 187 2.89 26.01 21.31
CA PHE A 187 3.97 26.93 20.95
C PHE A 187 3.40 28.29 20.54
N GLN A 188 4.12 29.36 20.85
CA GLN A 188 3.72 30.72 20.47
C GLN A 188 3.85 30.95 18.96
N LYS A 189 4.84 30.32 18.31
CA LYS A 189 5.04 30.41 16.87
C LYS A 189 5.33 29.05 16.28
N VAL A 190 4.63 28.72 15.20
CA VAL A 190 4.83 27.50 14.43
C VAL A 190 5.21 27.85 13.00
N CYS A 191 6.24 27.17 12.50
CA CYS A 191 6.72 27.26 11.13
C CYS A 191 6.57 25.91 10.43
N TRP A 192 6.03 25.91 9.21
CA TRP A 192 5.89 24.72 8.39
C TRP A 192 6.91 24.69 7.26
N VAL A 193 7.51 23.51 7.04
CA VAL A 193 8.31 23.19 5.85
C VAL A 193 7.67 21.99 5.15
N THR A 194 7.08 22.22 3.98
CA THR A 194 6.40 21.16 3.21
C THR A 194 6.39 21.43 1.70
N PHE A 195 5.83 20.53 0.90
CA PHE A 195 5.70 20.71 -0.55
C PHE A 195 4.43 21.45 -0.92
N MET A 196 4.52 22.34 -1.91
CA MET A 196 3.36 23.09 -2.40
C MET A 196 2.44 22.18 -3.23
N THR A 197 1.25 21.89 -2.70
CA THR A 197 0.16 21.20 -3.38
C THR A 197 -1.15 21.98 -3.16
N GLY A 198 -2.21 21.64 -3.91
CA GLY A 198 -3.54 22.23 -3.68
C GLY A 198 -4.00 22.05 -2.22
N THR A 199 -3.82 20.84 -1.67
CA THR A 199 -4.17 20.49 -0.30
C THR A 199 -3.36 21.27 0.75
N THR A 200 -2.01 21.29 0.64
CA THR A 200 -1.16 21.95 1.65
C THR A 200 -1.34 23.46 1.62
N LYS A 201 -1.52 24.05 0.43
CA LYS A 201 -1.82 25.48 0.30
C LYS A 201 -3.17 25.82 0.94
N ALA A 202 -4.24 25.09 0.60
CA ALA A 202 -5.57 25.35 1.13
C ALA A 202 -5.63 25.23 2.66
N GLN A 203 -4.94 24.25 3.25
CA GLN A 203 -4.99 24.00 4.69
C GLN A 203 -4.07 24.89 5.52
N LEU A 204 -2.92 25.32 4.99
CA LEU A 204 -1.98 26.15 5.74
C LEU A 204 -2.22 27.65 5.53
N SER A 205 -2.73 28.10 4.38
CA SER A 205 -2.84 29.53 4.07
C SER A 205 -3.72 30.33 5.04
N ASN A 206 -4.64 29.67 5.77
CA ASN A 206 -5.53 30.32 6.73
C ASN A 206 -5.07 30.21 8.20
N SER A 207 -3.91 29.61 8.45
CA SER A 207 -3.42 29.33 9.82
C SER A 207 -2.76 30.51 10.51
N GLY A 208 -2.30 31.51 9.76
CA GLY A 208 -1.45 32.59 10.30
C GLY A 208 -0.01 32.17 10.61
N GLU A 209 0.38 30.93 10.29
CA GLU A 209 1.71 30.36 10.56
C GLU A 209 2.70 30.67 9.43
N SER A 210 4.00 30.66 9.73
CA SER A 210 5.02 30.81 8.68
C SER A 210 5.14 29.53 7.86
N ILE A 211 5.22 29.65 6.53
CA ILE A 211 5.21 28.50 5.61
C ILE A 211 6.36 28.65 4.62
N HIS A 212 7.19 27.62 4.52
CA HIS A 212 8.29 27.53 3.57
C HIS A 212 8.13 26.31 2.67
N TRP A 213 8.12 26.56 1.36
CA TRP A 213 7.92 25.50 0.37
C TRP A 213 9.24 24.83 0.00
N ALA A 214 9.33 23.53 0.29
CA ALA A 214 10.47 22.69 -0.05
C ALA A 214 10.40 22.16 -1.49
N TYR A 215 11.54 21.69 -1.99
CA TYR A 215 11.69 21.19 -3.35
C TYR A 215 11.47 19.68 -3.41
N SER A 216 10.60 19.25 -4.31
CA SER A 216 10.29 17.84 -4.59
C SER A 216 10.61 17.50 -6.06
N PRO A 217 10.82 16.22 -6.43
CA PRO A 217 10.91 15.03 -5.58
C PRO A 217 12.22 14.98 -4.77
N THR A 218 12.19 14.36 -3.58
CA THR A 218 13.36 14.21 -2.70
C THR A 218 14.06 12.86 -2.84
N ASN A 219 13.37 11.84 -3.36
CA ASN A 219 13.93 10.50 -3.51
C ASN A 219 14.94 10.47 -4.67
N ARG A 220 16.19 10.12 -4.37
CA ARG A 220 17.30 9.98 -5.35
C ARG A 220 17.51 11.22 -6.24
N ASN A 221 17.18 12.41 -5.76
CA ASN A 221 17.32 13.66 -6.50
C ASN A 221 18.33 14.58 -5.82
N LEU A 222 19.59 14.52 -6.26
CA LEU A 222 20.69 15.28 -5.67
C LEU A 222 20.51 16.79 -5.82
N LEU A 223 19.96 17.25 -6.93
CA LEU A 223 19.72 18.67 -7.16
C LEU A 223 18.74 19.24 -6.14
N ASN A 224 17.65 18.53 -5.87
CA ASN A 224 16.68 18.93 -4.86
C ASN A 224 17.21 18.75 -3.43
N LEU A 225 18.13 17.80 -3.18
CA LEU A 225 18.84 17.72 -1.90
C LEU A 225 19.64 19.01 -1.65
N ILE A 226 20.40 19.49 -2.64
CA ILE A 226 21.18 20.74 -2.53
C ILE A 226 20.24 21.95 -2.34
N ARG A 227 19.16 22.05 -3.12
CA ARG A 227 18.18 23.12 -2.97
C ARG A 227 17.52 23.12 -1.59
N ASN A 228 17.16 21.95 -1.08
CA ASN A 228 16.59 21.80 0.26
C ASN A 228 17.62 22.07 1.36
N LEU A 229 18.90 21.78 1.15
CA LEU A 229 19.97 22.16 2.07
C LEU A 229 20.13 23.68 2.14
N ALA A 230 20.15 24.37 1.00
CA ALA A 230 20.20 25.83 0.94
C ALA A 230 18.95 26.47 1.57
N LEU A 231 17.77 25.89 1.33
CA LEU A 231 16.53 26.27 1.99
C LEU A 231 16.65 26.09 3.51
N ALA A 232 17.15 24.94 3.97
CA ALA A 232 17.29 24.65 5.40
C ALA A 232 18.18 25.67 6.12
N VAL A 233 19.35 26.02 5.54
CA VAL A 233 20.23 27.05 6.11
C VAL A 233 19.50 28.38 6.26
N ARG A 234 18.80 28.83 5.20
CA ARG A 234 18.07 30.10 5.21
C ARG A 234 16.93 30.11 6.22
N VAL A 235 16.10 29.07 6.22
CA VAL A 235 14.88 28.99 7.03
C VAL A 235 15.21 28.81 8.51
N LEU A 236 16.19 27.96 8.85
CA LEU A 236 16.65 27.82 10.24
C LEU A 236 17.24 29.13 10.77
N LYS A 237 18.01 29.86 9.94
CA LYS A 237 18.55 31.17 10.31
C LYS A 237 17.46 32.22 10.52
N GLN A 238 16.41 32.21 9.68
CA GLN A 238 15.32 33.18 9.70
C GLN A 238 14.34 32.94 10.85
N GLU A 239 13.84 31.71 10.99
CA GLU A 239 12.78 31.38 11.95
C GLU A 239 13.33 31.16 13.36
N GLN A 240 14.60 30.73 13.47
CA GLN A 240 15.28 30.41 14.74
C GLN A 240 14.41 29.53 15.65
N PRO A 241 13.99 28.33 15.19
CA PRO A 241 13.15 27.46 16.01
C PRO A 241 13.93 26.98 17.24
N ASP A 242 13.21 26.75 18.33
CA ASP A 242 13.75 26.08 19.52
C ASP A 242 13.75 24.57 19.33
N ILE A 243 12.70 24.08 18.65
CA ILE A 243 12.49 22.68 18.33
C ILE A 243 12.16 22.47 16.84
N VAL A 244 12.74 21.42 16.26
CA VAL A 244 12.47 20.98 14.89
C VAL A 244 11.91 19.56 14.91
N ILE A 245 10.69 19.39 14.43
CA ILE A 245 9.94 18.13 14.45
C ILE A 245 9.73 17.65 13.01
N SER A 246 9.86 16.35 12.76
CA SER A 246 9.48 15.74 11.49
C SER A 246 8.65 14.48 11.66
N THR A 247 7.72 14.25 10.74
CA THR A 247 6.85 13.06 10.66
C THR A 247 7.31 12.04 9.61
N GLY A 248 8.62 11.77 9.53
CA GLY A 248 9.13 10.68 8.68
C GLY A 248 9.59 11.09 7.27
N ALA A 249 9.55 12.38 6.94
CA ALA A 249 9.77 12.83 5.57
C ALA A 249 11.26 12.95 5.21
N GLY A 250 11.66 12.44 4.04
CA GLY A 250 13.05 12.52 3.59
C GLY A 250 13.58 13.95 3.37
N VAL A 251 12.69 14.92 3.17
CA VAL A 251 13.04 16.36 3.13
C VAL A 251 13.60 16.87 4.46
N ALA A 252 13.29 16.21 5.58
CA ALA A 252 13.71 16.65 6.91
C ALA A 252 15.18 16.37 7.22
N VAL A 253 15.81 15.42 6.51
CA VAL A 253 17.20 15.04 6.74
C VAL A 253 18.16 16.25 6.78
N PRO A 254 18.24 17.11 5.74
CA PRO A 254 19.13 18.27 5.79
C PRO A 254 18.77 19.26 6.90
N PHE A 255 17.49 19.44 7.22
CA PHE A 255 17.07 20.38 8.26
C PHE A 255 17.46 19.89 9.66
N LEU A 256 17.21 18.62 9.97
CA LEU A 256 17.52 18.07 11.31
C LEU A 256 19.03 18.00 11.55
N LEU A 257 19.82 17.62 10.53
CA LEU A 257 21.29 17.64 10.65
C LEU A 257 21.81 19.05 10.92
N LEU A 258 21.35 20.07 10.18
CA LEU A 258 21.77 21.45 10.40
C LEU A 258 21.29 21.98 11.75
N ALA A 259 20.02 21.76 12.09
CA ALA A 259 19.43 22.18 13.34
C ALA A 259 20.21 21.62 14.53
N LYS A 260 20.56 20.32 14.50
CA LYS A 260 21.32 19.68 15.58
C LYS A 260 22.77 20.12 15.64
N PHE A 261 23.52 20.03 14.53
CA PHE A 261 24.97 20.19 14.58
C PHE A 261 25.45 21.63 14.50
N ILE A 262 24.73 22.49 13.77
CA ILE A 262 25.12 23.89 13.57
C ILE A 262 24.41 24.78 14.58
N TYR A 263 23.09 24.66 14.67
CA TYR A 263 22.27 25.55 15.50
C TYR A 263 22.02 25.02 16.92
N ARG A 264 22.47 23.79 17.23
CA ARG A 264 22.28 23.10 18.52
C ARG A 264 20.85 23.17 19.04
N LYS A 265 19.89 22.99 18.13
CA LYS A 265 18.46 22.95 18.40
C LYS A 265 17.98 21.54 18.67
N GLU A 266 16.89 21.45 19.40
CA GLU A 266 16.26 20.17 19.64
C GLU A 266 15.61 19.64 18.35
N THR A 267 15.81 18.35 18.11
CA THR A 267 15.45 17.69 16.86
C THR A 267 14.71 16.40 17.16
N ILE A 268 13.44 16.34 16.76
CA ILE A 268 12.60 15.15 16.88
C ILE A 268 12.32 14.62 15.50
N PHE A 269 12.64 13.34 15.29
CA PHE A 269 12.15 12.59 14.15
C PHE A 269 11.13 11.56 14.63
N ILE A 270 9.90 11.67 14.15
CA ILE A 270 8.82 10.71 14.39
C ILE A 270 8.76 9.82 13.17
N GLU A 271 9.15 8.56 13.35
CA GLU A 271 9.06 7.56 12.29
C GLU A 271 7.59 7.32 11.91
N SER A 272 7.35 7.04 10.63
CA SER A 272 6.01 6.73 10.14
C SER A 272 5.42 5.57 10.94
N LYS A 273 4.15 5.70 11.31
CA LYS A 273 3.33 4.61 11.87
C LYS A 273 3.35 3.36 11.01
N THR A 274 3.73 3.51 9.74
CA THR A 274 3.75 2.44 8.77
C THR A 274 4.99 1.59 8.74
N ARG A 275 6.00 1.94 9.53
CA ARG A 275 7.17 1.08 9.72
C ARG A 275 6.89 0.04 10.79
N VAL A 276 7.02 -1.21 10.41
CA VAL A 276 6.71 -2.37 11.27
C VAL A 276 7.98 -3.10 11.68
N SER A 277 8.90 -3.34 10.74
CA SER A 277 10.10 -4.15 10.96
C SER A 277 11.38 -3.31 11.09
N ASP A 278 11.46 -2.18 10.39
CA ASP A 278 12.71 -1.47 10.19
C ASP A 278 12.50 0.04 9.99
N LEU A 279 13.54 0.84 10.29
CA LEU A 279 13.56 2.28 10.10
C LEU A 279 13.52 2.64 8.61
N SER A 280 12.88 3.76 8.29
CA SER A 280 12.96 4.37 6.97
C SER A 280 14.40 4.73 6.62
N LEU A 281 14.73 4.83 5.33
CA LEU A 281 16.09 5.25 4.90
C LEU A 281 16.49 6.60 5.52
N SER A 282 15.54 7.53 5.64
CA SER A 282 15.76 8.84 6.25
C SER A 282 16.03 8.73 7.75
N ALA A 283 15.27 7.91 8.48
CA ALA A 283 15.53 7.65 9.89
C ALA A 283 16.86 6.91 10.10
N LYS A 284 17.21 5.92 9.26
CA LYS A 284 18.52 5.24 9.32
C LYS A 284 19.66 6.22 9.14
N LEU A 285 19.57 7.10 8.14
CA LEU A 285 20.60 8.11 7.91
C LEU A 285 20.75 9.03 9.13
N LEU A 286 19.64 9.52 9.69
CA LEU A 286 19.67 10.32 10.91
C LEU A 286 20.16 9.55 12.13
N TYR A 287 19.87 8.25 12.24
CA TYR A 287 20.34 7.37 13.30
C TYR A 287 21.85 7.20 13.29
N TYR A 288 22.41 6.83 12.15
CA TYR A 288 23.86 6.65 12.03
C TYR A 288 24.61 7.98 12.07
N ALA A 289 24.03 9.06 11.52
CA ALA A 289 24.60 10.39 11.63
C ALA A 289 24.39 11.02 13.02
N SER A 290 23.66 10.37 13.94
CA SER A 290 23.23 10.96 15.22
C SER A 290 22.56 12.33 15.06
N GLY A 291 21.79 12.52 13.98
CA GLY A 291 21.16 13.77 13.55
C GLY A 291 19.85 14.13 14.26
N PHE A 292 19.52 13.48 15.36
CA PHE A 292 18.32 13.74 16.16
C PHE A 292 18.63 13.84 17.64
N SER A 293 17.79 14.54 18.39
CA SER A 293 17.76 14.51 19.86
C SER A 293 16.87 13.37 20.33
N LYS A 294 15.73 13.17 19.67
CA LYS A 294 14.83 12.02 19.88
C LYS A 294 14.41 11.42 18.54
N LEU A 295 14.47 10.09 18.45
CA LEU A 295 13.89 9.33 17.35
C LEU A 295 12.76 8.46 17.89
N ILE A 296 11.54 8.79 17.52
CA ILE A 296 10.33 8.14 18.02
C ILE A 296 9.91 7.07 17.04
N VAL A 297 9.70 5.85 17.54
CA VAL A 297 9.21 4.72 16.76
C VAL A 297 7.85 4.29 17.27
N ARG A 298 6.98 3.88 16.35
CA ARG A 298 5.58 3.51 16.64
C ARG A 298 5.37 2.00 16.75
N ASN A 299 6.43 1.22 16.55
CA ASN A 299 6.44 -0.23 16.68
C ASN A 299 7.59 -0.66 17.59
N GLN A 300 7.27 -1.46 18.61
CA GLN A 300 8.24 -1.93 19.61
C GLN A 300 9.33 -2.84 19.02
N ALA A 301 9.03 -3.54 17.92
CA ALA A 301 10.02 -4.36 17.22
C ALA A 301 11.19 -3.52 16.68
N ILE A 302 10.91 -2.29 16.24
CA ILE A 302 11.94 -1.36 15.76
C ILE A 302 12.81 -0.87 16.92
N GLU A 303 12.22 -0.58 18.09
CA GLU A 303 12.97 -0.19 19.27
C GLU A 303 13.98 -1.25 19.69
N SER A 304 13.58 -2.52 19.61
CA SER A 304 14.45 -3.66 19.91
C SER A 304 15.67 -3.74 18.98
N LEU A 305 15.54 -3.28 17.73
CA LEU A 305 16.63 -3.24 16.75
C LEU A 305 17.49 -1.97 16.85
N TYR A 306 16.91 -0.88 17.35
CA TYR A 306 17.52 0.45 17.37
C TYR A 306 17.45 1.07 18.78
N PRO A 307 18.39 0.73 19.69
CA PRO A 307 18.31 1.09 21.11
C PRO A 307 18.31 2.60 21.42
N LYS A 308 18.73 3.46 20.48
CA LYS A 308 18.67 4.93 20.65
C LYS A 308 17.31 5.54 20.28
N THR A 309 16.33 4.70 19.94
CA THR A 309 14.96 5.14 19.66
C THR A 309 14.12 5.12 20.94
N LYS A 310 12.98 5.80 20.92
CA LYS A 310 11.97 5.77 21.98
C LYS A 310 10.67 5.25 21.40
N TYR A 311 10.17 4.13 21.90
CA TYR A 311 8.86 3.62 21.54
C TYR A 311 7.76 4.46 22.19
N ILE A 312 6.79 4.85 21.38
CA ILE A 312 5.51 5.38 21.85
C ILE A 312 4.43 4.65 21.04
N GLY A 313 3.51 3.99 21.72
CA GLY A 313 2.46 3.19 21.09
C GLY A 313 1.40 4.01 20.35
N ILE A 314 0.54 3.30 19.63
CA ILE A 314 -0.66 3.88 19.01
C ILE A 314 -1.83 3.41 19.86
N ALA A 315 -2.61 4.32 20.46
CA ALA A 315 -3.69 4.04 21.41
C ALA A 315 -4.74 3.00 20.95
N SER A 316 -4.84 2.71 19.65
CA SER A 316 -5.68 1.64 19.10
C SER A 316 -5.04 0.25 19.08
N ALA A 317 -3.71 0.12 18.98
CA ALA A 317 -3.04 -1.19 18.90
C ALA A 317 -3.12 -1.95 20.23
N ASP A 318 -3.02 -1.25 21.36
CA ASP A 318 -3.02 -1.87 22.69
C ASP A 318 -4.44 -2.23 23.17
N LYS A 319 -5.47 -1.48 22.73
CA LYS A 319 -6.89 -1.80 23.00
C LYS A 319 -7.44 -2.93 22.13
N ILE A 320 -6.84 -3.22 20.97
CA ILE A 320 -7.24 -4.35 20.11
C ILE A 320 -6.88 -5.71 20.75
N ILE A 321 -5.94 -5.74 21.70
CA ILE A 321 -5.57 -6.99 22.39
C ILE A 321 -6.79 -7.61 23.10
N ASP A 322 -7.77 -6.80 23.55
CA ASP A 322 -8.98 -7.29 24.22
C ASP A 322 -10.07 -7.79 23.26
N ILE A 323 -10.15 -7.26 22.04
CA ILE A 323 -11.13 -7.71 21.01
C ILE A 323 -10.75 -9.08 20.43
N ARG A 324 -9.50 -9.52 20.61
CA ARG A 324 -9.02 -10.85 20.18
C ARG A 324 -9.79 -12.03 20.80
N LYS A 325 -10.54 -11.81 21.88
CA LYS A 325 -11.40 -12.84 22.48
C LYS A 325 -12.75 -13.03 21.78
N VAL A 326 -13.15 -12.15 20.86
CA VAL A 326 -14.50 -12.20 20.25
C VAL A 326 -14.50 -12.67 18.79
N PHE A 327 -13.36 -12.63 18.08
CA PHE A 327 -13.28 -13.05 16.66
C PHE A 327 -12.33 -14.22 16.38
N THR A 328 -12.06 -15.08 17.36
CA THR A 328 -11.45 -16.39 17.12
C THR A 328 -12.53 -17.44 16.85
N SER A 329 -13.22 -17.32 15.72
CA SER A 329 -13.97 -18.44 15.14
C SER A 329 -13.31 -18.93 13.85
N ARG A 330 -12.50 -19.99 14.02
CA ARG A 330 -12.34 -21.16 13.14
C ARG A 330 -12.03 -21.03 11.62
N ALA A 331 -11.78 -19.87 11.03
CA ALA A 331 -11.55 -19.79 9.57
C ALA A 331 -10.08 -19.57 9.09
N ASP A 332 -9.11 -19.26 9.96
CA ASP A 332 -7.78 -18.77 9.55
C ASP A 332 -6.63 -19.79 9.65
N ARG A 333 -6.88 -21.08 9.35
CA ARG A 333 -5.80 -22.12 9.37
C ARG A 333 -5.67 -23.01 8.15
N GLU A 334 -6.28 -22.69 7.02
CA GLU A 334 -6.18 -23.55 5.82
C GLU A 334 -5.58 -22.80 4.62
N ASN A 335 -4.32 -23.15 4.31
CA ASN A 335 -3.53 -22.62 3.19
C ASN A 335 -4.01 -23.13 1.81
N THR A 336 -5.32 -23.23 1.60
CA THR A 336 -5.94 -23.41 0.27
C THR A 336 -7.33 -22.77 0.28
N THR A 337 -7.39 -21.45 0.16
CA THR A 337 -8.65 -20.70 0.30
C THR A 337 -9.47 -20.82 -0.98
N LEU A 338 -10.45 -21.73 -0.99
CA LEU A 338 -11.44 -21.85 -2.06
C LEU A 338 -12.30 -20.58 -2.12
N THR A 339 -12.25 -19.84 -3.23
CA THR A 339 -13.18 -18.75 -3.49
C THR A 339 -14.22 -19.19 -4.52
N LYS A 340 -15.51 -19.10 -4.19
CA LYS A 340 -16.61 -19.36 -5.13
C LYS A 340 -17.26 -18.03 -5.51
N VAL A 341 -17.19 -17.64 -6.79
CA VAL A 341 -17.90 -16.46 -7.31
C VAL A 341 -18.53 -16.79 -8.65
N ASN A 342 -19.83 -16.52 -8.82
CA ASN A 342 -20.55 -16.67 -10.09
C ASN A 342 -20.41 -18.07 -10.75
N GLY A 343 -20.31 -19.13 -9.94
CA GLY A 343 -20.10 -20.51 -10.42
C GLY A 343 -18.66 -20.83 -10.84
N ILE A 344 -17.71 -19.94 -10.52
CA ILE A 344 -16.27 -20.12 -10.71
C ILE A 344 -15.64 -20.47 -9.36
N ALA A 345 -14.89 -21.55 -9.32
CA ALA A 345 -14.11 -21.96 -8.17
C ALA A 345 -12.64 -21.58 -8.40
N ILE A 346 -12.08 -20.76 -7.52
CA ILE A 346 -10.68 -20.34 -7.57
C ILE A 346 -9.92 -21.08 -6.46
N ILE A 347 -8.87 -21.81 -6.86
CA ILE A 347 -7.98 -22.57 -5.99
C ILE A 347 -6.63 -21.88 -6.01
N LYS A 348 -6.20 -21.35 -4.86
CA LYS A 348 -4.85 -20.79 -4.70
C LYS A 348 -3.84 -21.94 -4.62
N ALA A 349 -2.84 -21.93 -5.49
CA ALA A 349 -1.74 -22.87 -5.44
C ALA A 349 -0.69 -22.46 -4.38
N PRO A 350 0.03 -23.43 -3.78
CA PRO A 350 1.10 -23.16 -2.82
C PRO A 350 2.30 -22.42 -3.46
N ASP A 351 3.17 -21.87 -2.61
CA ASP A 351 4.41 -21.20 -3.03
C ASP A 351 5.37 -22.15 -3.75
N TYR A 352 5.39 -23.42 -3.32
CA TYR A 352 6.05 -24.52 -3.99
C TYR A 352 5.04 -25.61 -4.32
N LEU A 353 4.85 -25.89 -5.60
CA LEU A 353 4.00 -26.99 -6.04
C LEU A 353 4.90 -28.21 -6.31
N GLY A 354 5.09 -29.02 -5.27
CA GLY A 354 5.89 -30.24 -5.30
C GLY A 354 5.44 -31.24 -4.24
N LEU A 355 6.27 -32.24 -3.97
CA LEU A 355 5.94 -33.40 -3.11
C LEU A 355 5.23 -33.03 -1.80
N ASP A 356 5.75 -32.04 -1.05
CA ASP A 356 5.25 -31.74 0.30
C ASP A 356 3.81 -31.20 0.35
N GLU A 357 3.37 -30.49 -0.70
CA GLU A 357 2.04 -29.85 -0.75
C GLU A 357 1.08 -30.55 -1.73
N ILE A 358 1.52 -31.62 -2.40
CA ILE A 358 0.79 -32.21 -3.53
C ILE A 358 -0.52 -32.88 -3.11
N ASP A 359 -0.51 -33.58 -1.98
CA ASP A 359 -1.68 -34.32 -1.49
C ASP A 359 -2.79 -33.36 -1.11
N ARG A 360 -2.44 -32.27 -0.42
CA ARG A 360 -3.39 -31.21 -0.05
C ARG A 360 -3.96 -30.52 -1.29
N PHE A 361 -3.12 -30.20 -2.28
CA PHE A 361 -3.56 -29.61 -3.53
C PHE A 361 -4.54 -30.53 -4.27
N ASN A 362 -4.18 -31.80 -4.43
CA ASN A 362 -5.00 -32.80 -5.12
C ASN A 362 -6.34 -33.02 -4.42
N TYR A 363 -6.32 -33.17 -3.09
CA TYR A 363 -7.54 -33.32 -2.28
C TYR A 363 -8.48 -32.13 -2.46
N THR A 364 -7.93 -30.90 -2.40
CA THR A 364 -8.72 -29.69 -2.58
C THR A 364 -9.30 -29.62 -3.99
N PHE A 365 -8.50 -29.92 -5.01
CA PHE A 365 -8.96 -29.90 -6.40
C PHE A 365 -10.08 -30.90 -6.65
N GLN A 366 -9.95 -32.11 -6.11
CA GLN A 366 -10.96 -33.16 -6.21
C GLN A 366 -12.27 -32.72 -5.54
N SER A 367 -12.18 -32.26 -4.29
CA SER A 367 -13.33 -31.77 -3.50
C SER A 367 -14.06 -30.61 -4.20
N VAL A 368 -13.32 -29.72 -4.86
CA VAL A 368 -13.88 -28.62 -5.64
C VAL A 368 -14.56 -29.09 -6.92
N SER A 369 -13.99 -30.10 -7.57
CA SER A 369 -14.55 -30.66 -8.82
C SER A 369 -15.89 -31.35 -8.58
N GLU A 370 -16.07 -31.99 -7.42
CA GLU A 370 -17.32 -32.64 -7.00
C GLU A 370 -18.47 -31.66 -6.73
N LEU A 371 -18.16 -30.37 -6.61
CA LEU A 371 -19.15 -29.31 -6.51
C LEU A 371 -19.66 -28.84 -7.89
N TYR A 372 -19.20 -29.47 -8.97
CA TYR A 372 -19.56 -29.18 -10.36
C TYR A 372 -19.58 -27.69 -10.73
N PRO A 373 -18.50 -26.93 -10.45
CA PRO A 373 -18.41 -25.53 -10.87
C PRO A 373 -18.41 -25.43 -12.40
N LYS A 374 -18.86 -24.29 -12.93
CA LYS A 374 -18.79 -24.00 -14.37
C LYS A 374 -17.34 -23.87 -14.85
N LYS A 375 -16.47 -23.34 -13.99
CA LYS A 375 -15.05 -23.13 -14.24
C LYS A 375 -14.25 -23.33 -12.96
N ILE A 376 -13.11 -24.00 -13.05
CA ILE A 376 -12.06 -24.00 -12.03
C ILE A 376 -10.90 -23.15 -12.52
N VAL A 377 -10.37 -22.34 -11.63
CA VAL A 377 -9.18 -21.53 -11.83
C VAL A 377 -8.14 -21.95 -10.81
N ILE A 378 -6.94 -22.27 -11.28
CA ILE A 378 -5.77 -22.47 -10.42
C ILE A 378 -4.96 -21.17 -10.44
N ASP A 379 -4.94 -20.47 -9.31
CA ASP A 379 -4.22 -19.21 -9.12
C ASP A 379 -2.78 -19.48 -8.66
N LEU A 380 -1.83 -19.25 -9.57
CA LEU A 380 -0.39 -19.47 -9.38
C LEU A 380 0.36 -18.18 -9.03
N SER A 381 -0.33 -17.13 -8.57
CA SER A 381 0.28 -15.82 -8.27
C SER A 381 1.30 -15.84 -7.12
N SER A 382 1.18 -16.78 -6.19
CA SER A 382 2.14 -16.98 -5.09
C SER A 382 3.19 -18.05 -5.42
N THR A 383 2.90 -18.97 -6.34
CA THR A 383 3.79 -20.06 -6.73
C THR A 383 5.09 -19.52 -7.33
N THR A 384 6.22 -19.89 -6.75
CA THR A 384 7.56 -19.48 -7.15
C THR A 384 8.28 -20.56 -7.95
N SER A 385 7.99 -21.82 -7.63
CA SER A 385 8.64 -22.99 -8.23
C SER A 385 7.69 -24.18 -8.29
N ILE A 386 7.97 -25.09 -9.22
CA ILE A 386 7.20 -26.30 -9.50
C ILE A 386 8.17 -27.41 -9.93
N ASP A 387 8.00 -28.60 -9.38
CA ASP A 387 8.77 -29.78 -9.74
C ASP A 387 8.00 -30.72 -10.69
N ILE A 388 8.56 -31.90 -10.97
CA ILE A 388 7.93 -32.91 -11.83
C ILE A 388 6.59 -33.39 -11.23
N VAL A 389 6.50 -33.52 -9.92
CA VAL A 389 5.30 -33.98 -9.21
C VAL A 389 4.19 -32.94 -9.28
N GLY A 390 4.54 -31.66 -9.13
CA GLY A 390 3.62 -30.54 -9.34
C GLY A 390 3.06 -30.48 -10.76
N ILE A 391 3.90 -30.73 -11.77
CA ILE A 391 3.47 -30.81 -13.17
C ILE A 391 2.48 -31.97 -13.37
N GLU A 392 2.75 -33.15 -12.81
CA GLU A 392 1.83 -34.29 -12.88
C GLU A 392 0.49 -34.02 -12.18
N ALA A 393 0.49 -33.30 -11.05
CA ALA A 393 -0.77 -32.89 -10.43
C ALA A 393 -1.58 -31.93 -11.31
N LEU A 394 -0.93 -30.97 -11.98
CA LEU A 394 -1.64 -30.12 -12.95
C LEU A 394 -2.25 -30.97 -14.10
N LYS A 395 -1.52 -31.96 -14.63
CA LYS A 395 -2.06 -32.90 -15.63
C LYS A 395 -3.28 -33.65 -15.10
N LYS A 396 -3.21 -34.15 -13.87
CA LYS A 396 -4.31 -34.83 -13.19
C LYS A 396 -5.53 -33.91 -13.04
N SER A 397 -5.34 -32.67 -12.60
CA SER A 397 -6.38 -31.64 -12.52
C SER A 397 -7.05 -31.39 -13.87
N LEU A 398 -6.28 -31.35 -14.95
CA LEU A 398 -6.82 -31.20 -16.31
C LEU A 398 -7.64 -32.42 -16.73
N ALA A 399 -7.19 -33.63 -16.43
CA ALA A 399 -7.92 -34.86 -16.73
C ALA A 399 -9.26 -34.92 -15.97
N ILE A 400 -9.26 -34.62 -14.66
CA ILE A 400 -10.46 -34.54 -13.82
C ILE A 400 -11.44 -33.50 -14.39
N SER A 401 -10.95 -32.32 -14.74
CA SER A 401 -11.80 -31.25 -15.30
C SER A 401 -12.44 -31.65 -16.62
N LYS A 402 -11.68 -32.28 -17.52
CA LYS A 402 -12.20 -32.77 -18.81
C LYS A 402 -13.28 -33.84 -18.61
N ALA A 403 -13.05 -34.79 -17.71
CA ALA A 403 -14.02 -35.84 -17.40
C ALA A 403 -15.32 -35.26 -16.83
N ALA A 404 -15.21 -34.28 -15.93
CA ALA A 404 -16.35 -33.59 -15.33
C ALA A 404 -16.98 -32.50 -16.23
N LYS A 405 -16.47 -32.27 -17.44
CA LYS A 405 -16.86 -31.18 -18.36
C LYS A 405 -16.75 -29.78 -17.74
N ILE A 406 -15.80 -29.59 -16.83
CA ILE A 406 -15.49 -28.33 -16.17
C ILE A 406 -14.41 -27.58 -16.96
N LYS A 407 -14.59 -26.27 -17.18
CA LYS A 407 -13.52 -25.44 -17.79
C LYS A 407 -12.39 -25.24 -16.78
N LEU A 408 -11.15 -25.52 -17.17
CA LEU A 408 -9.97 -25.29 -16.33
C LEU A 408 -9.08 -24.20 -16.92
N ALA A 409 -8.69 -23.22 -16.09
CA ALA A 409 -7.74 -22.18 -16.46
C ALA A 409 -6.65 -22.00 -15.40
N LEU A 410 -5.50 -21.50 -15.84
CA LEU A 410 -4.38 -21.13 -14.97
C LEU A 410 -4.25 -19.61 -14.94
N TRP A 411 -4.27 -19.01 -13.75
CA TRP A 411 -4.05 -17.58 -13.54
C TRP A 411 -2.63 -17.28 -13.08
N SER A 412 -2.12 -16.10 -13.43
CA SER A 412 -0.87 -15.52 -12.91
C SER A 412 0.38 -16.41 -13.07
N VAL A 413 0.46 -17.22 -14.14
CA VAL A 413 1.57 -18.16 -14.36
C VAL A 413 2.88 -17.42 -14.64
N ASN A 414 3.84 -17.51 -13.71
CA ASN A 414 5.14 -16.86 -13.83
C ASN A 414 6.05 -17.55 -14.89
N GLN A 415 7.19 -16.93 -15.23
CA GLN A 415 8.10 -17.47 -16.25
C GLN A 415 8.68 -18.85 -15.89
N THR A 416 8.98 -19.10 -14.61
CA THR A 416 9.48 -20.39 -14.11
C THR A 416 8.47 -21.51 -14.39
N VAL A 417 7.21 -21.30 -14.00
CA VAL A 417 6.12 -22.25 -14.22
C VAL A 417 5.80 -22.38 -15.71
N GLN A 418 5.80 -21.29 -16.48
CA GLN A 418 5.64 -21.33 -17.93
C GLN A 418 6.73 -22.18 -18.61
N SER A 419 7.98 -22.06 -18.16
CA SER A 419 9.11 -22.84 -18.67
C SER A 419 8.91 -24.32 -18.35
N ALA A 420 8.52 -24.66 -17.13
CA ALA A 420 8.22 -26.04 -16.72
C ALA A 420 7.06 -26.66 -17.53
N LEU A 421 5.97 -25.91 -17.74
CA LEU A 421 4.83 -26.34 -18.57
C LEU A 421 5.22 -26.52 -20.05
N SER A 422 6.12 -25.68 -20.57
CA SER A 422 6.61 -25.77 -21.95
C SER A 422 7.47 -27.02 -22.15
N LYS A 423 8.40 -27.29 -21.22
CA LYS A 423 9.23 -28.51 -21.24
C LYS A 423 8.41 -29.80 -21.16
N SER A 424 7.22 -29.72 -20.57
CA SER A 424 6.31 -30.85 -20.39
C SER A 424 5.22 -30.95 -21.45
N ASN A 425 5.28 -30.14 -22.53
CA ASN A 425 4.26 -30.05 -23.59
C ASN A 425 2.82 -29.73 -23.11
N LEU A 426 2.67 -29.18 -21.91
CA LEU A 426 1.38 -28.86 -21.32
C LEU A 426 0.91 -27.44 -21.60
N LYS A 427 1.80 -26.55 -22.04
CA LYS A 427 1.47 -25.14 -22.24
C LYS A 427 0.22 -24.91 -23.10
N LYS A 428 0.04 -25.70 -24.17
CA LYS A 428 -1.11 -25.63 -25.08
C LYS A 428 -2.38 -26.33 -24.57
N SER A 429 -2.24 -27.16 -23.53
CA SER A 429 -3.33 -27.97 -22.97
C SER A 429 -4.16 -27.20 -21.93
N PHE A 430 -3.62 -26.11 -21.39
CA PHE A 430 -4.31 -25.23 -20.46
C PHE A 430 -4.73 -23.94 -21.14
N ALA A 431 -5.90 -23.42 -20.76
CA ALA A 431 -6.19 -22.01 -20.93
C ALA A 431 -5.30 -21.23 -19.94
N ILE A 432 -4.11 -20.85 -20.38
CA ILE A 432 -3.20 -20.04 -19.59
C ILE A 432 -3.58 -18.58 -19.81
N GLU A 433 -4.18 -17.97 -18.80
CA GLU A 433 -4.54 -16.54 -18.85
C GLU A 433 -3.33 -15.68 -18.46
N THR A 434 -2.20 -15.91 -19.12
CA THR A 434 -0.96 -15.14 -18.93
C THR A 434 -0.91 -13.86 -19.74
N GLU A 435 -1.63 -13.82 -20.86
CA GLU A 435 -1.65 -12.66 -21.73
C GLU A 435 -2.81 -11.76 -21.32
N SER A 436 -2.50 -10.88 -20.38
CA SER A 436 -3.30 -9.68 -20.14
C SER A 436 -3.44 -8.91 -21.47
N LEU A 437 -4.68 -8.76 -21.93
CA LEU A 437 -5.22 -7.95 -23.02
C LEU A 437 -5.29 -6.50 -22.53
N ALA A 438 -4.93 -6.27 -21.25
CA ALA A 438 -4.66 -4.96 -20.74
C ALA A 438 -3.83 -4.21 -21.76
N THR A 439 -4.39 -3.09 -22.20
CA THR A 439 -3.82 -2.32 -23.27
C THR A 439 -2.52 -1.70 -22.77
N THR A 440 -1.43 -1.94 -23.50
CA THR A 440 -0.16 -1.28 -23.23
C THR A 440 -0.32 0.20 -23.53
N ILE A 441 -0.06 1.05 -22.55
CA ILE A 441 -0.08 2.49 -22.74
C ILE A 441 1.18 2.88 -23.52
N VAL A 442 1.02 3.27 -24.78
CA VAL A 442 2.07 3.95 -25.54
C VAL A 442 2.02 5.42 -25.16
N ARG A 443 2.98 5.88 -24.35
CA ARG A 443 3.06 7.29 -23.92
C ARG A 443 3.44 8.19 -25.10
N ASN A 444 2.46 8.62 -25.88
CA ASN A 444 2.63 9.82 -26.70
C ASN A 444 2.46 11.04 -25.77
N LYS A 445 3.43 11.97 -25.80
CA LYS A 445 3.42 13.24 -25.04
C LYS A 445 2.25 14.12 -25.48
N VAL A 446 1.00 13.79 -25.17
CA VAL A 446 -0.14 14.68 -25.37
C VAL A 446 -1.20 14.40 -24.29
N ASN A 447 -1.41 15.40 -23.43
CA ASN A 447 -2.49 15.57 -22.44
C ASN A 447 -2.54 14.62 -21.22
N SER A 448 -1.88 15.07 -20.15
CA SER A 448 -1.89 14.55 -18.78
C SER A 448 -3.25 14.62 -18.03
N HIS A 449 -4.32 15.01 -18.73
CA HIS A 449 -5.68 15.23 -18.19
C HIS A 449 -6.76 14.57 -19.07
N GLY A 450 -6.37 13.74 -20.05
CA GLY A 450 -7.29 13.11 -21.00
C GLY A 450 -7.92 11.82 -20.48
N ARG A 451 -9.24 11.68 -20.66
CA ARG A 451 -10.01 10.45 -20.40
C ARG A 451 -9.61 9.38 -21.42
N PHE A 452 -8.93 8.31 -21.00
CA PHE A 452 -8.77 7.12 -21.85
C PHE A 452 -10.04 6.26 -21.72
N GLN A 453 -10.96 6.40 -22.68
CA GLN A 453 -12.00 5.40 -22.90
C GLN A 453 -11.52 4.44 -23.98
N LEU A 454 -11.31 3.17 -23.62
CA LEU A 454 -11.01 2.12 -24.60
C LEU A 454 -12.30 1.78 -25.37
N ALA A 455 -12.30 2.07 -26.67
CA ALA A 455 -13.34 1.61 -27.58
C ALA A 455 -13.27 0.08 -27.73
N ARG A 456 -14.45 -0.54 -27.96
CA ARG A 456 -14.66 -1.99 -28.14
C ARG A 456 -13.62 -2.58 -29.12
N ALA A 457 -12.86 -3.58 -28.68
CA ALA A 457 -12.24 -4.52 -29.61
C ALA A 457 -13.36 -5.24 -30.38
N ARG A 458 -13.27 -5.24 -31.71
CA ARG A 458 -14.22 -5.89 -32.64
C ARG A 458 -14.29 -7.39 -32.42
#